data_AF-A0A959Y8P0-F1
#
_entry.id   AF-A0A959Y8P0-F1
#
_cell.length_a   1.000
_cell.length_b   1.000
_cell.length_c   1.000
_cell.angle_alpha   90.00
_cell.angle_beta   90.00
_cell.angle_gamma   90.00
#
_symmetry.space_group_name_H-M   'P 1'
#
loop_
_entity.id
_entity.type
_entity.pdbx_description
1 polymer ?
#
loop_
_entity_poly.entity_id
_entity_poly.type
_entity_poly.pdbx_seq_one_letter_code
_entity_poly.pdbx_strand_id
1 'polypeptide(L)'
;LQRAVELSGDQAHFLFQRAQVRRDAGDLEGAVADYDAALKLDPAMTAVRYDRGVALKLLGDHAGAMRDAEELVERTPDDPQAWNMKGDL
;
A
#
# COMPACT_ATOMS: atom_id res chain seq x y z
N LEU A 1 -10.99 24.03 -3.63
CA LEU A 1 -9.69 23.31 -3.66
C LEU A 1 -9.46 22.57 -2.35
N GLN A 2 -9.37 23.25 -1.20
CA GLN A 2 -9.18 22.64 0.12
C GLN A 2 -10.15 21.48 0.42
N ARG A 3 -11.46 21.69 0.21
CA ARG A 3 -12.48 20.65 0.42
C ARG A 3 -12.32 19.41 -0.46
N ALA A 4 -11.80 19.57 -1.67
CA ALA A 4 -11.58 18.46 -2.60
C ALA A 4 -10.36 17.61 -2.18
N VAL A 5 -9.32 18.25 -1.63
CA VAL A 5 -8.15 17.57 -1.06
C VAL A 5 -8.55 16.76 0.17
N GLU A 6 -9.32 17.36 1.09
CA GLU A 6 -9.85 16.67 2.28
C GLU A 6 -10.69 15.44 1.90
N LEU A 7 -11.64 15.59 0.98
CA LEU A 7 -12.48 14.47 0.52
C LEU A 7 -11.66 13.35 -0.13
N SER A 8 -10.62 13.72 -0.90
CA SER A 8 -9.73 12.73 -1.52
C SER A 8 -8.92 11.98 -0.47
N GLY A 9 -8.42 12.66 0.55
CA GLY A 9 -7.72 12.04 1.69
C GLY A 9 -8.63 11.14 2.52
N ASP A 10 -9.85 11.59 2.83
CA ASP A 10 -10.86 10.78 3.54
C ASP A 10 -11.19 9.50 2.75
N GLN A 11 -11.34 9.62 1.42
CA GLN A 11 -11.61 8.50 0.55
C GLN A 11 -10.42 7.53 0.45
N ALA A 12 -9.18 8.05 0.38
CA ALA A 12 -7.96 7.24 0.39
C ALA A 12 -7.87 6.42 1.69
N HIS A 13 -8.14 7.05 2.83
CA HIS A 13 -8.12 6.38 4.13
C HIS A 13 -9.23 5.31 4.23
N PHE A 14 -10.44 5.60 3.74
CA PHE A 14 -11.51 4.61 3.69
C PHE A 14 -11.13 3.38 2.85
N LEU A 15 -10.56 3.59 1.67
CA LEU A 15 -10.09 2.50 0.81
C LEU A 15 -8.99 1.69 1.49
N PHE A 16 -8.05 2.36 2.17
CA PHE A 16 -7.01 1.68 2.95
C PHE A 16 -7.60 0.77 4.03
N GLN A 17 -8.55 1.26 4.83
CA GLN A 17 -9.19 0.47 5.87
C GLN A 17 -9.96 -0.73 5.30
N ARG A 18 -10.67 -0.53 4.17
CA ARG A 18 -11.39 -1.63 3.50
C ARG A 18 -10.43 -2.68 2.95
N ALA A 19 -9.29 -2.26 2.40
CA ALA A 19 -8.25 -3.16 1.91
C ALA A 19 -7.69 -4.04 3.03
N GLN A 20 -7.43 -3.46 4.22
CA GLN A 20 -6.98 -4.23 5.39
C GLN A 20 -8.02 -5.30 5.79
N VAL A 21 -9.30 -4.94 5.84
CA VAL A 21 -10.38 -5.90 6.13
C VAL A 21 -10.45 -7.02 5.09
N ARG A 22 -10.29 -6.69 3.80
CA ARG A 22 -10.28 -7.69 2.72
C ARG A 22 -9.08 -8.63 2.82
N ARG A 23 -7.88 -8.09 3.08
CA ARG A 23 -6.66 -8.87 3.28
C ARG A 23 -6.84 -9.87 4.43
N ASP A 24 -7.37 -9.39 5.56
CA ASP A 24 -7.62 -10.22 6.74
C ASP A 24 -8.69 -11.29 6.48
N ALA A 25 -9.62 -11.03 5.56
CA ALA A 25 -10.61 -11.99 5.07
C ALA A 25 -10.06 -12.96 4.00
N GLY A 26 -8.80 -12.80 3.57
CA GLY A 26 -8.17 -13.60 2.52
C GLY A 26 -8.48 -13.16 1.08
N ASP A 27 -9.26 -12.10 0.89
CA ASP A 27 -9.51 -11.47 -0.41
C ASP A 27 -8.33 -10.54 -0.77
N LEU A 28 -7.19 -11.15 -1.10
CA LEU A 28 -5.95 -10.44 -1.38
C LEU A 28 -6.05 -9.61 -2.67
N GLU A 29 -6.73 -10.10 -3.70
CA GLU A 29 -6.91 -9.41 -4.98
C GLU A 29 -7.78 -8.15 -4.78
N GLY A 30 -8.88 -8.28 -4.04
CA GLY A 30 -9.71 -7.14 -3.66
C GLY A 30 -9.00 -6.15 -2.73
N ALA A 31 -8.08 -6.61 -1.88
CA ALA A 31 -7.24 -5.74 -1.07
C ALA A 31 -6.26 -4.93 -1.93
N VAL A 32 -5.56 -5.58 -2.87
CA VAL A 32 -4.64 -4.89 -3.81
C VAL A 32 -5.38 -3.83 -4.62
N ALA A 33 -6.56 -4.14 -5.15
CA ALA A 33 -7.37 -3.18 -5.90
C ALA A 33 -7.74 -1.92 -5.07
N ASP A 34 -8.04 -2.10 -3.79
CA ASP A 34 -8.34 -0.98 -2.90
C ASP A 34 -7.08 -0.19 -2.51
N TYR A 35 -5.94 -0.86 -2.28
CA TYR A 35 -4.66 -0.20 -2.04
C TYR A 35 -4.21 0.62 -3.27
N ASP A 36 -4.39 0.10 -4.49
CA ASP A 36 -4.12 0.83 -5.73
C ASP A 36 -4.98 2.10 -5.84
N ALA A 37 -6.27 1.98 -5.53
CA ALA A 37 -7.19 3.11 -5.54
C ALA A 37 -6.81 4.14 -4.45
N ALA A 38 -6.41 3.71 -3.26
CA ALA A 38 -5.93 4.59 -2.20
C ALA A 38 -4.65 5.34 -2.62
N LEU A 39 -3.65 4.65 -3.17
CA LEU A 39 -2.40 5.27 -3.64
C LEU A 39 -2.60 6.19 -4.85
N LYS A 40 -3.64 5.97 -5.66
CA LYS A 40 -4.03 6.90 -6.73
C LYS A 40 -4.58 8.22 -6.19
N LEU A 41 -5.26 8.19 -5.04
CA LEU A 41 -5.80 9.38 -4.38
C LEU A 41 -4.73 10.08 -3.54
N ASP A 42 -3.91 9.32 -2.81
CA ASP A 42 -2.78 9.82 -2.04
C ASP A 42 -1.54 8.91 -2.22
N PRO A 43 -0.63 9.27 -3.14
CA PRO A 43 0.59 8.50 -3.39
C PRO A 43 1.61 8.51 -2.24
N ALA A 44 1.43 9.39 -1.25
CA ALA A 44 2.36 9.56 -0.14
C ALA A 44 2.12 8.59 1.03
N MET A 45 1.02 7.82 0.99
CA MET A 45 0.67 6.87 2.05
C MET A 45 1.61 5.64 2.04
N THR A 46 2.77 5.76 2.68
CA THR A 46 3.77 4.67 2.80
C THR A 46 3.20 3.42 3.46
N ALA A 47 2.32 3.56 4.45
CA ALA A 47 1.64 2.42 5.09
C ALA A 47 0.80 1.60 4.09
N VAL A 48 0.10 2.27 3.17
CA VAL A 48 -0.69 1.60 2.11
C VAL A 48 0.22 0.81 1.18
N ARG A 49 1.38 1.39 0.83
CA ARG A 49 2.37 0.76 -0.04
C ARG A 49 2.98 -0.49 0.59
N TYR A 50 3.32 -0.41 1.87
CA TYR A 50 3.82 -1.56 2.63
C TYR A 50 2.79 -2.69 2.64
N ASP A 51 1.55 -2.37 3.03
CA ASP A 51 0.46 -3.35 3.09
C ASP A 51 0.11 -3.95 1.72
N ARG A 52 0.20 -3.16 0.64
CA ARG A 52 0.03 -3.64 -0.73
C ARG A 52 1.11 -4.63 -1.12
N GLY A 53 2.38 -4.32 -0.89
CA GLY A 53 3.45 -5.24 -1.26
C GLY A 53 3.44 -6.52 -0.42
N VAL A 54 2.97 -6.49 0.83
CA VAL A 54 2.67 -7.71 1.60
C VAL A 54 1.58 -8.54 0.91
N ALA A 55 0.48 -7.92 0.49
CA ALA A 55 -0.60 -8.62 -0.22
C ALA A 55 -0.12 -9.19 -1.57
N LEU A 56 0.67 -8.44 -2.34
CA LEU A 56 1.27 -8.88 -3.61
C LEU A 56 2.21 -10.06 -3.41
N LYS A 57 3.05 -10.04 -2.37
CA LYS A 57 3.90 -11.18 -1.98
C LYS A 57 3.07 -12.43 -1.69
N LEU A 58 1.98 -12.30 -0.93
CA LEU A 58 1.08 -13.41 -0.61
C LEU A 58 0.37 -13.97 -1.86
N LEU A 59 0.11 -13.13 -2.86
CA LEU A 59 -0.40 -13.52 -4.18
C LEU A 59 0.68 -14.10 -5.11
N GLY A 60 1.94 -14.08 -4.72
CA GLY A 60 3.07 -14.52 -5.55
C GLY A 60 3.56 -13.50 -6.57
N ASP A 61 3.00 -12.27 -6.59
CA ASP A 61 3.54 -11.17 -7.40
C ASP A 61 4.74 -10.52 -6.69
N HIS A 62 5.85 -11.26 -6.65
CA HIS A 62 7.11 -10.79 -6.07
C HIS A 62 7.68 -9.58 -6.79
N ALA A 63 7.44 -9.44 -8.10
CA ALA A 63 7.90 -8.29 -8.87
C ALA A 63 7.14 -7.02 -8.49
N GLY A 64 5.83 -7.12 -8.27
CA GLY A 64 5.01 -6.04 -7.74
C GLY A 64 5.42 -5.64 -6.33
N ALA A 65 5.60 -6.63 -5.45
CA ALA A 65 6.04 -6.38 -4.08
C ALA A 65 7.44 -5.73 -4.01
N MET A 66 8.38 -6.15 -4.86
CA MET A 66 9.73 -5.56 -4.92
C MET A 66 9.69 -4.10 -5.35
N ARG A 67 8.86 -3.75 -6.35
CA ARG A 67 8.65 -2.35 -6.75
C ARG A 67 8.16 -1.49 -5.58
N ASP A 68 7.25 -2.02 -4.76
CA ASP A 68 6.77 -1.30 -3.57
C ASP A 68 7.83 -1.15 -2.49
N ALA A 69 8.65 -2.18 -2.27
CA ALA A 69 9.75 -2.13 -1.33
C ALA A 69 10.84 -1.14 -1.77
N GLU A 70 11.15 -1.07 -3.07
CA GLU A 70 12.08 -0.09 -3.64
C GLU A 70 11.58 1.34 -3.46
N GLU A 71 10.31 1.61 -3.78
CA GLU A 71 9.76 2.96 -3.61
C GLU A 71 9.65 3.35 -2.12
N LEU A 72 9.40 2.39 -1.21
CA LEU A 72 9.48 2.65 0.23
C LEU A 72 10.90 3.04 0.65
N VAL A 73 11.92 2.29 0.24
CA VAL A 73 13.32 2.60 0.58
C VAL A 73 13.72 3.97 0.03
N GLU A 74 13.29 4.33 -1.18
CA GLU A 74 13.57 5.65 -1.76
C GLU A 74 12.92 6.79 -0.96
N ARG A 75 11.69 6.61 -0.47
CA ARG A 75 10.94 7.62 0.27
C ARG A 75 11.33 7.72 1.74
N THR A 76 11.67 6.59 2.35
CA THR A 76 11.97 6.45 3.78
C THR A 76 13.25 5.65 3.98
N PRO A 77 14.42 6.16 3.55
CA PRO A 77 15.68 5.41 3.57
C PRO A 77 16.14 5.04 4.99
N ASP A 78 15.68 5.78 6.00
CA ASP A 78 15.99 5.54 7.40
C ASP A 78 14.96 4.64 8.10
N ASP A 79 13.89 4.22 7.42
CA ASP A 79 12.86 3.34 7.99
C ASP A 79 13.29 1.86 7.88
N PRO A 80 13.53 1.18 9.01
CA PRO A 80 13.89 -0.23 9.00
C PRO A 80 12.81 -1.13 8.38
N GLN A 81 11.52 -0.74 8.42
CA GLN A 81 10.44 -1.53 7.84
C GLN A 81 10.56 -1.61 6.31
N ALA A 82 11.00 -0.54 5.66
CA ALA A 82 11.22 -0.52 4.22
C ALA A 82 12.33 -1.51 3.80
N TRP A 83 13.44 -1.51 4.54
CA TRP A 83 14.55 -2.44 4.30
C TRP A 83 14.20 -3.90 4.61
N ASN A 84 13.45 -4.14 5.68
CA ASN A 84 12.97 -5.48 6.03
C ASN A 84 12.06 -6.03 4.93
N MET A 85 11.11 -5.24 4.45
CA MET A 85 10.23 -5.64 3.36
C MET A 85 11.01 -5.99 2.09
N LYS A 86 12.04 -5.21 1.75
CA LYS A 86 12.90 -5.48 0.61
C LYS A 86 13.71 -6.77 0.78
N GLY A 87 14.24 -7.02 1.98
CA GLY A 87 15.03 -8.22 2.29
C GLY A 87 14.21 -9.51 2.35
N ASP A 88 12.90 -9.40 2.63
CA ASP A 88 11.96 -10.51 2.74
C ASP A 88 11.40 -11.01 1.39
N LEU A 89 11.78 -10.38 0.27
CA LEU A 89 11.30 -10.64 -1.09
C LEU A 89 12.39 -11.28 -1.96
#